data_AF-A0A2S6TCT5-F1
#
_entry.id   AF-A0A2S6TCT5-F1
#
_cell.length_a   1.000
_cell.length_b   1.000
_cell.length_c   1.000
_cell.angle_alpha   90.00
_cell.angle_beta   90.00
_cell.angle_gamma   90.00
#
_symmetry.space_group_name_H-M   'P 1'
#
loop_
_entity.id
_entity.type
_entity.pdbx_description
1 polymer ?
#
loop_
_entity_poly.entity_id
_entity_poly.type
_entity_poly.pdbx_seq_one_letter_code
_entity_poly.pdbx_strand_id
1 'polypeptide(L)'
;HYDSDDIPSNTPYLPTPPTTNLGPGTGLKVGLVWAGNPNHARDRERSRSLFEFAPLQIRQDVTYYSLQKGDAIQQSPPNGMDLQDLGSGFKDMADTAAAMRALDLVISIDSAPAHLAGAVGVPVWVLLPRIPDWRWGLEREDTPWYPSMRLFRERDGWPKLFERVASALVDF
;
A
#
# COMPACT_ATOMS: atom_id res chain seq x y z
N HIS A 1 -1.11 -27.49 1.29
CA HIS A 1 -0.93 -27.38 -0.17
C HIS A 1 -2.26 -26.92 -0.73
N TYR A 2 -2.35 -25.67 -1.19
CA TYR A 2 -3.46 -25.22 -2.02
C TYR A 2 -2.95 -25.25 -3.45
N ASP A 3 -3.69 -25.92 -4.33
CA ASP A 3 -3.43 -25.92 -5.77
C ASP A 3 -3.60 -24.50 -6.30
N SER A 4 -2.70 -24.12 -7.21
CA SER A 4 -2.73 -22.85 -7.94
C SER A 4 -3.99 -22.64 -8.79
N ASP A 5 -4.86 -23.65 -8.87
CA ASP A 5 -6.02 -23.71 -9.76
C ASP A 5 -7.28 -23.02 -9.20
N ASP A 6 -7.33 -22.70 -7.90
CA ASP A 6 -8.44 -21.97 -7.27
C ASP A 6 -8.27 -20.43 -7.31
N ILE A 7 -7.27 -19.94 -8.02
CA ILE A 7 -6.93 -18.51 -8.06
C ILE A 7 -7.53 -17.90 -9.32
N PRO A 8 -8.49 -16.97 -9.21
CA PRO A 8 -9.17 -16.44 -10.38
C PRO A 8 -8.18 -15.73 -11.32
N SER A 9 -8.14 -16.18 -12.57
CA SER A 9 -7.10 -15.80 -13.56
C SER A 9 -7.35 -14.45 -14.25
N ASN A 10 -8.48 -13.80 -13.99
CA ASN A 10 -8.85 -12.53 -14.62
C ASN A 10 -8.75 -11.36 -13.63
N THR A 11 -7.77 -10.49 -13.84
CA THR A 11 -7.68 -9.18 -13.18
C THR A 11 -7.78 -8.07 -14.23
N PRO A 12 -8.39 -6.92 -13.90
CA PRO A 12 -8.93 -6.52 -12.59
C PRO A 12 -10.21 -7.26 -12.20
N TYR A 13 -10.40 -7.54 -10.90
CA TYR A 13 -11.58 -8.22 -10.35
C TYR A 13 -12.79 -7.30 -10.20
N LEU A 14 -12.54 -5.99 -10.10
CA LEU A 14 -13.58 -4.98 -9.99
C LEU A 14 -13.61 -4.12 -11.27
N PRO A 15 -14.80 -3.65 -11.69
CA PRO A 15 -14.90 -2.64 -12.74
C PRO A 15 -14.02 -1.45 -12.40
N THR A 16 -13.30 -0.94 -13.39
CA THR A 16 -12.41 0.21 -13.19
C THR A 16 -13.25 1.47 -12.96
N PRO A 17 -13.24 2.07 -11.75
CA PRO A 17 -13.95 3.32 -11.52
C PRO A 17 -13.27 4.45 -12.31
N PRO A 18 -14.00 5.52 -12.66
CA PRO A 18 -13.39 6.72 -13.25
C PRO A 18 -12.35 7.31 -12.30
N THR A 19 -11.24 7.78 -12.85
CA THR A 19 -10.15 8.40 -12.09
C THR A 19 -10.60 9.74 -11.51
N THR A 20 -10.19 10.06 -10.29
CA THR A 20 -10.41 11.39 -9.71
C THR A 20 -9.19 12.31 -9.91
N ASN A 21 -9.41 13.62 -9.88
CA ASN A 21 -8.30 14.58 -9.84
C ASN A 21 -7.79 14.69 -8.39
N LEU A 22 -6.54 14.28 -8.16
CA LEU A 22 -5.91 14.31 -6.82
C LEU A 22 -5.48 15.71 -6.38
N GLY A 23 -5.65 16.73 -7.23
CA GLY A 23 -5.18 18.08 -6.95
C GLY A 23 -3.72 18.29 -7.36
N PRO A 24 -3.03 19.29 -6.80
CA PRO A 24 -1.65 19.60 -7.16
C PRO A 24 -0.71 18.48 -6.74
N GLY A 25 0.17 18.08 -7.65
CA GLY A 25 1.21 17.09 -7.41
C GLY A 25 2.06 16.96 -8.67
N THR A 26 3.37 16.83 -8.51
CA THR A 26 4.33 16.73 -9.62
C THR A 26 5.22 15.52 -9.39
N GLY A 27 5.63 14.86 -10.47
CA GLY A 27 6.40 13.62 -10.36
C GLY A 27 5.51 12.42 -10.05
N LEU A 28 6.09 11.43 -9.38
CA LEU A 28 5.46 10.16 -9.05
C LEU A 28 4.44 10.32 -7.92
N LYS A 29 3.22 9.82 -8.11
CA LYS A 29 2.13 9.89 -7.13
C LYS A 29 2.00 8.58 -6.37
N VAL A 30 2.33 8.59 -5.08
CA VAL A 30 2.38 7.39 -4.25
C VAL A 30 1.35 7.44 -3.13
N GLY A 31 0.42 6.48 -3.10
CA GLY A 31 -0.54 6.31 -2.00
C GLY A 31 0.06 5.55 -0.83
N LEU A 32 -0.18 6.00 0.40
CA LEU A 32 0.30 5.35 1.62
C LEU A 32 -0.85 4.87 2.52
N VAL A 33 -0.70 3.66 3.06
CA VAL A 33 -1.52 3.09 4.15
C VAL A 33 -0.60 2.38 5.15
N TRP A 34 -0.54 2.89 6.38
CA TRP A 34 0.42 2.44 7.39
C TRP A 34 -0.20 1.67 8.55
N ALA A 35 -1.52 1.79 8.76
CA ALA A 35 -2.21 1.13 9.85
C ALA A 35 -3.53 0.52 9.42
N GLY A 36 -3.88 -0.61 10.03
CA GLY A 36 -5.17 -1.26 9.85
C GLY A 36 -6.15 -0.91 10.96
N ASN A 37 -7.16 -1.76 11.13
CA ASN A 37 -8.13 -1.62 12.22
C ASN A 37 -7.53 -2.15 13.53
N PRO A 38 -7.33 -1.31 14.57
CA PRO A 38 -6.71 -1.72 15.83
C PRO A 38 -7.50 -2.78 16.60
N ASN A 39 -8.81 -2.94 16.30
CA ASN A 39 -9.67 -3.97 16.90
C ASN A 39 -9.46 -5.36 16.28
N HIS A 40 -8.67 -5.48 15.21
CA HIS A 40 -8.38 -6.76 14.58
C HIS A 40 -7.19 -7.44 15.27
N ALA A 41 -7.32 -8.73 15.61
CA ALA A 41 -6.39 -9.44 16.52
C ALA A 41 -4.89 -9.34 16.13
N ARG A 42 -4.59 -9.41 14.83
CA ARG A 42 -3.21 -9.32 14.30
C ARG A 42 -2.80 -7.92 13.82
N ASP A 43 -3.58 -6.88 14.10
CA ASP A 43 -3.30 -5.55 13.58
C ASP A 43 -1.94 -5.00 14.03
N ARG A 44 -1.58 -5.25 15.29
CA ARG A 44 -0.31 -4.83 15.88
C ARG A 44 0.91 -5.42 15.18
N GLU A 45 0.75 -6.56 14.49
CA GLU A 45 1.84 -7.23 13.78
C GLU A 45 2.10 -6.62 12.40
N ARG A 46 1.09 -5.97 11.81
CA ARG A 46 1.15 -5.39 10.46
C ARG A 46 1.23 -3.87 10.45
N SER A 47 0.53 -3.19 11.36
CA SER A 47 0.45 -1.73 11.43
C SER A 47 1.78 -1.15 11.86
N ARG A 48 2.28 -0.15 11.14
CA ARG A 48 3.54 0.56 11.40
C ARG A 48 3.26 2.02 11.73
N SER A 49 4.22 2.66 12.40
CA SER A 49 4.20 4.11 12.56
C SER A 49 4.45 4.76 11.21
N LEU A 50 3.72 5.82 10.88
CA LEU A 50 3.98 6.62 9.69
C LEU A 50 5.42 7.15 9.67
N PHE A 51 6.02 7.38 10.85
CA PHE A 51 7.41 7.80 10.96
C PHE A 51 8.40 6.79 10.34
N GLU A 52 8.09 5.49 10.33
CA GLU A 52 8.96 4.45 9.76
C GLU A 52 9.08 4.55 8.23
N PHE A 53 8.19 5.29 7.57
CA PHE A 53 8.22 5.52 6.12
C PHE A 53 9.23 6.60 5.71
N ALA A 54 9.94 7.23 6.66
CA ALA A 54 10.95 8.26 6.39
C ALA A 54 11.96 7.90 5.28
N PRO A 55 12.47 6.64 5.17
CA PRO A 55 13.43 6.28 4.11
C PRO A 55 12.91 6.50 2.68
N LEU A 56 11.59 6.51 2.46
CA LEU A 56 11.01 6.71 1.12
C LEU A 56 11.32 8.11 0.55
N GLN A 57 11.62 9.09 1.41
CA GLN A 57 12.06 10.43 1.00
C GLN A 57 13.40 10.44 0.25
N ILE A 58 14.08 9.29 0.09
CA ILE A 58 15.28 9.19 -0.76
C ILE A 58 15.00 9.67 -2.19
N ARG A 59 13.78 9.45 -2.69
CA ARG A 59 13.34 9.93 -4.00
C ARG A 59 12.61 11.26 -3.85
N GLN A 60 13.14 12.30 -4.50
CA GLN A 60 12.68 13.69 -4.32
C GLN A 60 11.53 14.09 -5.25
N ASP A 61 11.32 13.35 -6.35
CA ASP A 61 10.23 13.55 -7.32
C ASP A 61 8.98 12.73 -6.97
N VAL A 62 8.62 12.67 -5.67
CA VAL A 62 7.45 11.93 -5.19
C VAL A 62 6.52 12.85 -4.41
N THR A 63 5.25 12.87 -4.77
CA THR A 63 4.16 13.39 -3.92
C THR A 63 3.44 12.20 -3.28
N TYR A 64 3.34 12.21 -1.95
CA TYR A 64 2.65 11.15 -1.21
C TYR A 64 1.21 11.55 -0.93
N TYR A 65 0.32 10.55 -0.95
CA TYR A 65 -1.10 10.72 -0.68
C TYR A 65 -1.53 9.72 0.40
N SER A 66 -2.07 10.20 1.51
CA SER A 66 -2.64 9.32 2.54
C SER A 66 -3.98 8.75 2.05
N LEU A 67 -4.04 7.42 1.98
CA LEU A 67 -5.29 6.65 1.83
C LEU A 67 -5.74 6.06 3.19
N GLN A 68 -5.09 6.48 4.28
CA GLN A 68 -5.33 5.97 5.63
C GLN A 68 -6.74 6.32 6.10
N LYS A 69 -7.32 5.41 6.88
CA LYS A 69 -8.60 5.59 7.57
C LYS A 69 -8.45 5.39 9.07
N GLY A 70 -9.38 5.97 9.83
CA GLY A 70 -9.42 5.88 11.30
C GLY A 70 -8.33 6.72 11.97
N ASP A 71 -8.16 6.52 13.27
CA ASP A 71 -7.35 7.39 14.14
C ASP A 71 -5.89 7.53 13.72
N ALA A 72 -5.35 6.52 13.03
CA ALA A 72 -3.98 6.54 12.54
C ALA A 72 -3.70 7.70 11.56
N ILE A 73 -4.72 8.26 10.92
CA ILE A 73 -4.61 9.44 10.04
C ILE A 73 -4.07 10.69 10.77
N GLN A 74 -4.22 10.73 12.10
CA GLN A 74 -3.73 11.83 12.94
C GLN A 74 -2.21 11.79 13.18
N GLN A 75 -1.52 10.72 12.75
CA GLN A 75 -0.07 10.65 12.85
C GLN A 75 0.58 11.69 11.93
N SER A 76 1.53 12.46 12.47
CA SER A 76 2.31 13.39 11.66
C SER A 76 3.30 12.62 10.78
N PRO A 77 3.46 13.03 9.50
CA PRO A 77 4.46 12.42 8.63
C PRO A 77 5.89 12.74 9.10
N PRO A 78 6.89 11.96 8.66
CA PRO A 78 8.29 12.32 8.87
C PRO A 78 8.61 13.72 8.31
N ASN A 79 9.55 14.42 8.94
CA ASN A 79 9.95 15.75 8.52
C ASN A 79 10.41 15.77 7.04
N GLY A 80 9.76 16.64 6.25
CA GLY A 80 10.07 16.82 4.82
C GLY A 80 9.29 15.91 3.87
N MET A 81 8.46 14.97 4.37
CA MET A 81 7.55 14.22 3.51
C MET A 81 6.37 15.09 3.09
N ASP A 82 6.23 15.33 1.79
CA ASP A 82 5.03 15.96 1.21
C ASP A 82 3.89 14.91 1.16
N LEU A 83 3.11 14.84 2.23
CA LEU A 83 1.98 13.92 2.38
C LEU A 83 0.66 14.69 2.36
N GLN A 84 -0.14 14.49 1.32
CA GLN A 84 -1.48 15.06 1.16
C GLN A 84 -2.55 14.10 1.69
N ASP A 85 -3.47 14.59 2.51
CA ASP A 85 -4.56 13.76 3.02
C ASP A 85 -5.73 13.69 2.05
N LEU A 86 -5.95 12.50 1.46
CA LEU A 86 -7.17 12.19 0.71
C LEU A 86 -8.16 11.37 1.53
N GLY A 87 -7.62 10.52 2.43
CA GLY A 87 -8.36 9.56 3.24
C GLY A 87 -9.48 10.20 4.06
N SER A 88 -9.28 11.41 4.61
CA SER A 88 -10.34 12.09 5.38
C SER A 88 -11.60 12.40 4.55
N GLY A 89 -11.48 12.57 3.24
CA GLY A 89 -12.59 12.96 2.36
C GLY A 89 -13.42 11.81 1.80
N PHE A 90 -12.90 10.58 1.81
CA PHE A 90 -13.60 9.44 1.18
C PHE A 90 -14.79 8.96 2.03
N LYS A 91 -15.93 8.73 1.40
CA LYS A 91 -17.14 8.21 2.07
C LYS A 91 -17.14 6.69 2.12
N ASP A 92 -16.58 6.06 1.09
CA ASP A 92 -16.60 4.61 0.92
C ASP A 92 -15.35 4.07 0.19
N MET A 93 -15.37 2.78 -0.11
CA MET A 93 -14.31 2.10 -0.87
C MET A 93 -14.31 2.49 -2.35
N ALA A 94 -15.42 2.98 -2.91
CA ALA A 94 -15.49 3.43 -4.30
C ALA A 94 -14.67 4.71 -4.48
N ASP A 95 -14.81 5.66 -3.56
CA ASP A 95 -13.97 6.87 -3.52
C ASP A 95 -12.48 6.52 -3.41
N THR A 96 -12.15 5.56 -2.53
CA THR A 96 -10.78 5.08 -2.33
C THR A 96 -10.22 4.46 -3.62
N ALA A 97 -11.01 3.64 -4.31
CA ALA A 97 -10.62 3.01 -5.57
C ALA A 97 -10.43 4.04 -6.70
N ALA A 98 -11.31 5.04 -6.80
CA ALA A 98 -11.21 6.11 -7.78
C ALA A 98 -9.94 6.96 -7.57
N ALA A 99 -9.55 7.20 -6.32
CA ALA A 99 -8.29 7.85 -5.98
C ALA A 99 -7.08 6.98 -6.33
N MET A 100 -7.10 5.68 -6.00
CA MET A 100 -6.02 4.75 -6.34
C MET A 100 -5.73 4.70 -7.84
N ARG A 101 -6.75 4.83 -8.69
CA ARG A 101 -6.57 4.84 -10.16
C ARG A 101 -5.83 6.06 -10.69
N ALA A 102 -5.76 7.14 -9.92
CA ALA A 102 -5.01 8.34 -10.26
C ALA A 102 -3.60 8.36 -9.65
N LEU A 103 -3.23 7.32 -8.90
CA LEU A 103 -1.89 7.10 -8.36
C LEU A 103 -1.07 6.19 -9.29
N ASP A 104 0.24 6.37 -9.27
CA ASP A 104 1.18 5.52 -9.99
C ASP A 104 1.53 4.26 -9.20
N LEU A 105 1.53 4.37 -7.86
CA LEU A 105 1.85 3.29 -6.93
C LEU A 105 1.06 3.44 -5.62
N VAL A 106 0.68 2.32 -5.01
CA VAL A 106 0.20 2.25 -3.63
C VAL A 106 1.19 1.45 -2.79
N ILE A 107 1.64 1.99 -1.66
CA ILE A 107 2.44 1.28 -0.66
C ILE A 107 1.57 1.11 0.59
N SER A 108 1.30 -0.14 0.96
CA SER A 108 0.36 -0.45 2.03
C SER A 108 0.88 -1.57 2.91
N ILE A 109 0.50 -1.57 4.19
CA ILE A 109 0.51 -2.81 4.99
C ILE A 109 -0.54 -3.82 4.49
N ASP A 110 -0.55 -5.04 5.00
CA ASP A 110 -1.62 -6.04 4.73
C ASP A 110 -2.99 -5.62 5.27
N SER A 111 -3.76 -4.89 4.46
CA SER A 111 -5.04 -4.31 4.84
C SER A 111 -6.00 -4.23 3.65
N ALA A 112 -7.28 -3.92 3.90
CA ALA A 112 -8.30 -3.83 2.86
C ALA A 112 -7.92 -2.92 1.66
N PRO A 113 -7.29 -1.74 1.86
CA PRO A 113 -6.76 -0.93 0.76
C PRO A 113 -5.76 -1.65 -0.15
N ALA A 114 -4.88 -2.52 0.37
CA ALA A 114 -3.94 -3.28 -0.45
C ALA A 114 -4.67 -4.22 -1.43
N HIS A 115 -5.68 -4.92 -0.92
CA HIS A 115 -6.54 -5.80 -1.73
C HIS A 115 -7.35 -5.01 -2.75
N LEU A 116 -7.89 -3.86 -2.37
CA LEU A 116 -8.64 -2.99 -3.27
C LEU A 116 -7.77 -2.51 -4.43
N ALA A 117 -6.55 -2.03 -4.15
CA ALA A 117 -5.59 -1.58 -5.17
C ALA A 117 -5.28 -2.70 -6.18
N GLY A 118 -5.01 -3.91 -5.68
CA GLY A 118 -4.80 -5.10 -6.53
C GLY A 118 -6.04 -5.46 -7.34
N ALA A 119 -7.23 -5.38 -6.75
CA ALA A 119 -8.49 -5.69 -7.42
C ALA A 119 -8.85 -4.71 -8.55
N VAL A 120 -8.42 -3.45 -8.46
CA VAL A 120 -8.59 -2.43 -9.53
C VAL A 120 -7.37 -2.30 -10.44
N GLY A 121 -6.36 -3.18 -10.30
CA GLY A 121 -5.22 -3.27 -11.19
C GLY A 121 -4.19 -2.15 -11.05
N VAL A 122 -4.13 -1.48 -9.91
CA VAL A 122 -3.11 -0.44 -9.63
C VAL A 122 -1.83 -1.12 -9.14
N PRO A 123 -0.63 -0.67 -9.56
CA PRO A 123 0.63 -1.13 -8.98
C PRO A 123 0.61 -0.96 -7.46
N VAL A 124 0.88 -2.04 -6.72
CA VAL A 124 0.78 -2.01 -5.25
C VAL A 124 1.90 -2.80 -4.59
N TRP A 125 2.54 -2.21 -3.60
CA TRP A 125 3.54 -2.85 -2.77
C TRP A 125 2.98 -3.11 -1.38
N VAL A 126 3.01 -4.36 -0.95
CA VAL A 126 2.49 -4.77 0.36
C VAL A 126 3.62 -5.09 1.31
N LEU A 127 3.65 -4.39 2.44
CA LEU A 127 4.61 -4.58 3.51
C LEU A 127 4.06 -5.64 4.46
N LEU A 128 4.77 -6.75 4.60
CA LEU A 128 4.35 -7.93 5.32
C LEU A 128 5.28 -8.23 6.51
N PRO A 129 4.72 -8.66 7.66
CA PRO A 129 5.52 -9.20 8.74
C PRO A 129 6.19 -10.52 8.32
N ARG A 130 7.17 -10.98 9.11
CA ARG A 130 7.88 -12.23 8.89
C ARG A 130 6.96 -13.45 8.75
N ILE A 131 5.91 -13.49 9.56
CA ILE A 131 4.89 -14.54 9.51
C ILE A 131 3.60 -13.90 8.97
N PRO A 132 3.43 -13.84 7.65
CA PRO A 132 2.26 -13.25 7.01
C PRO A 132 1.05 -14.19 7.10
N ASP A 133 -0.11 -13.70 6.66
CA ASP A 133 -1.23 -14.59 6.36
C ASP A 133 -0.87 -15.60 5.25
N TRP A 134 -1.45 -16.81 5.34
CA TRP A 134 -1.16 -17.94 4.46
C TRP A 134 -1.30 -17.60 2.98
N ARG A 135 -2.22 -16.69 2.61
CA ARG A 135 -2.49 -16.32 1.21
C ARG A 135 -1.28 -15.70 0.51
N TRP A 136 -0.36 -15.12 1.27
CA TRP A 136 0.83 -14.49 0.75
C TRP A 136 1.96 -15.49 0.51
N GLY A 137 1.91 -16.71 1.07
CA GLY A 137 3.07 -17.61 1.10
C GLY A 137 4.26 -17.02 1.88
N LEU A 138 5.41 -17.70 1.85
CA LEU A 138 6.58 -17.32 2.65
C LEU A 138 7.79 -16.85 1.83
N GLU A 139 7.95 -17.30 0.60
CA GLU A 139 9.20 -17.14 -0.14
C GLU A 139 9.12 -16.12 -1.28
N ARG A 140 8.00 -16.10 -2.01
CA ARG A 140 7.81 -15.30 -3.22
C ARG A 140 7.58 -13.80 -2.94
N GLU A 141 7.99 -12.95 -3.87
CA GLU A 141 7.76 -11.49 -3.84
C GLU A 141 6.58 -11.05 -4.71
N ASP A 142 5.93 -11.95 -5.44
CA ASP A 142 4.71 -11.71 -6.21
C ASP A 142 3.53 -12.45 -5.57
N THR A 143 2.33 -12.24 -6.11
CA THR A 143 1.12 -12.93 -5.64
C THR A 143 0.25 -13.33 -6.81
N PRO A 144 -0.25 -14.58 -6.83
CA PRO A 144 -1.13 -15.03 -7.90
C PRO A 144 -2.50 -14.34 -7.82
N TRP A 145 -2.87 -13.79 -6.66
CA TRP A 145 -4.12 -13.08 -6.45
C TRP A 145 -4.17 -11.75 -7.20
N TYR A 146 -3.07 -11.02 -7.29
CA TYR A 146 -3.04 -9.66 -7.85
C TYR A 146 -1.76 -9.47 -8.67
N PRO A 147 -1.80 -9.56 -10.00
CA PRO A 147 -0.61 -9.46 -10.85
C PRO A 147 0.12 -8.12 -10.75
N SER A 148 -0.57 -7.04 -10.36
CA SER A 148 0.02 -5.71 -10.14
C SER A 148 0.73 -5.56 -8.78
N MET A 149 0.70 -6.60 -7.94
CA MET A 149 1.16 -6.54 -6.56
C MET A 149 2.56 -7.14 -6.37
N ARG A 150 3.41 -6.41 -5.64
CA ARG A 150 4.71 -6.86 -5.13
C ARG A 150 4.67 -6.93 -3.60
N LEU A 151 5.31 -7.94 -3.03
CA LEU A 151 5.33 -8.25 -1.61
C LEU A 151 6.72 -7.99 -1.03
N PHE A 152 6.80 -7.15 -0.01
CA PHE A 152 8.00 -6.87 0.77
C PHE A 152 7.85 -7.48 2.15
N ARG A 153 8.68 -8.48 2.48
CA ARG A 153 8.60 -9.19 3.76
C ARG A 153 9.70 -8.78 4.71
N GLU A 154 9.34 -8.65 5.98
CA GLU A 154 10.28 -8.44 7.07
C GLU A 154 11.09 -9.72 7.27
N ARG A 155 12.41 -9.64 7.03
CA ARG A 155 13.36 -10.74 7.23
C ARG A 155 14.47 -10.40 8.22
N ASP A 156 14.83 -9.12 8.34
CA ASP A 156 15.97 -8.63 9.11
C ASP A 156 15.61 -7.41 9.97
N GLY A 157 14.33 -7.20 10.24
CA GLY A 157 13.76 -6.04 10.92
C GLY A 157 13.07 -5.06 9.96
N TRP A 158 12.10 -4.34 10.49
CA TRP A 158 11.33 -3.33 9.76
C TRP A 158 12.18 -2.20 9.17
N PRO A 159 13.20 -1.65 9.86
CA PRO A 159 14.07 -0.62 9.27
C PRO A 159 14.69 -1.06 7.94
N LYS A 160 15.24 -2.28 7.88
CA LYS A 160 15.82 -2.86 6.65
C LYS A 160 14.77 -3.14 5.58
N LEU A 161 13.53 -3.45 5.96
CA LEU A 161 12.42 -3.55 5.01
C LEU A 161 12.17 -2.18 4.37
N PHE A 162 12.06 -1.10 5.15
CA PHE A 162 11.85 0.23 4.61
C PHE A 162 13.01 0.72 3.73
N GLU A 163 14.26 0.38 4.06
CA GLU A 163 15.42 0.62 3.19
C GLU A 163 15.28 -0.09 1.82
N ARG A 164 14.84 -1.36 1.82
CA ARG A 164 14.59 -2.10 0.57
C ARG A 164 13.45 -1.51 -0.25
N VAL A 165 12.39 -1.06 0.40
CA VAL A 165 11.26 -0.39 -0.27
C VAL A 165 11.72 0.94 -0.86
N ALA A 166 12.49 1.73 -0.11
CA ALA A 166 13.07 2.98 -0.58
C ALA A 166 13.99 2.78 -1.78
N SER A 167 14.88 1.77 -1.73
CA SER A 167 15.73 1.41 -2.85
C SER A 167 14.92 1.00 -4.09
N ALA A 168 13.87 0.21 -3.91
CA ALA A 168 12.98 -0.15 -5.02
C ALA A 168 12.24 1.07 -5.58
N LEU A 169 11.88 2.05 -4.75
CA LEU A 169 11.16 3.26 -5.15
C LEU A 169 12.02 4.18 -6.02
N VAL A 170 13.34 4.21 -5.80
CA VAL A 170 14.28 4.94 -6.67
C VAL A 170 14.21 4.44 -8.11
N ASP A 171 14.02 3.13 -8.30
CA ASP A 171 14.02 2.48 -9.62
C ASP A 171 12.62 2.33 -10.25
N PHE A 172 11.56 2.82 -9.58
CA PHE A 172 10.16 2.70 -10.04
C PHE A 172 9.83 3.65 -11.20
#